data_AF-A0A497N7Y1-F1
#
_entry.id   AF-A0A497N7Y1-F1
#
_cell.length_a   1.000
_cell.length_b   1.000
_cell.length_c   1.000
_cell.angle_alpha   90.00
_cell.angle_beta   90.00
_cell.angle_gamma   90.00
#
_symmetry.space_group_name_H-M   'P 1'
#
loop_
_entity.id
_entity.type
_entity.pdbx_description
1 polymer ?
#
loop_
_entity_poly.entity_id
_entity_poly.type
_entity_poly.pdbx_seq_one_letter_code
_entity_poly.pdbx_strand_id
1 'polypeptide(L)'
;MAEAIRVVEEALREQAQGKAAIPKRLILHPCQGKGWFAVMPGYLEASGTLAVKAVSSYPGDVEKGLPTIHALTLYFNHETGAPLALLEAGYLTALRTGAIGAVAAKHLALEAAERLGLLGSGEQAWSQLEAHLQVLKNLKEVKVYSPNPSHREAFAQKASKVFSVNVKPVSSPREAVEGC
;
A
#
# COMPACT_ATOMS: atom_id res chain seq x y z
N MET A 1 -7.09 -2.56 -9.09
CA MET A 1 -7.07 -1.44 -8.12
C MET A 1 -8.46 -0.99 -7.65
N ALA A 2 -9.39 -0.59 -8.52
CA ALA A 2 -10.70 -0.04 -8.10
C ALA A 2 -11.48 -0.95 -7.12
N GLU A 3 -11.48 -2.26 -7.35
CA GLU A 3 -12.08 -3.22 -6.42
C GLU A 3 -11.41 -3.22 -5.04
N ALA A 4 -10.08 -3.14 -4.99
CA ALA A 4 -9.34 -3.07 -3.72
C ALA A 4 -9.70 -1.81 -2.93
N ILE A 5 -9.87 -0.67 -3.59
CA ILE A 5 -10.32 0.58 -2.96
C ILE A 5 -11.70 0.38 -2.33
N ARG A 6 -12.65 -0.19 -3.08
CA ARG A 6 -14.01 -0.46 -2.58
C ARG A 6 -14.00 -1.41 -1.37
N VAL A 7 -13.27 -2.52 -1.44
CA VAL A 7 -13.19 -3.51 -0.36
C VAL A 7 -12.53 -2.91 0.89
N VAL A 8 -11.45 -2.15 0.72
CA VAL A 8 -10.79 -1.46 1.83
C VAL A 8 -11.70 -0.40 2.47
N GLU A 9 -12.44 0.37 1.65
CA GLU A 9 -13.39 1.36 2.15
C GLU A 9 -14.50 0.74 2.99
N GLU A 10 -15.02 -0.42 2.57
CA GLU A 10 -16.01 -1.18 3.35
C GLU A 10 -15.42 -1.72 4.65
N ALA A 11 -14.22 -2.32 4.61
CA ALA A 11 -13.56 -2.84 5.80
C ALA A 11 -13.29 -1.73 6.84
N LEU A 12 -12.90 -0.53 6.39
CA LEU A 12 -12.73 0.63 7.27
C LEU A 12 -14.07 1.09 7.87
N ARG A 13 -15.16 1.03 7.11
CA ARG A 13 -16.51 1.34 7.62
C ARG A 13 -16.95 0.33 8.67
N GLU A 14 -16.80 -0.95 8.43
CA GLU A 14 -17.12 -2.00 9.41
C GLU A 14 -16.32 -1.84 10.70
N GLN A 15 -15.02 -1.55 10.58
CA GLN A 15 -14.17 -1.25 11.72
C GLN A 15 -14.69 -0.04 12.52
N ALA A 16 -15.05 1.06 11.85
CA ALA A 16 -15.59 2.24 12.49
C ALA A 16 -16.94 2.00 13.19
N GLN A 17 -17.72 1.04 12.71
CA GLN A 17 -19.00 0.62 13.29
C GLN A 17 -18.86 -0.38 14.45
N GLY A 18 -17.64 -0.80 14.79
CA GLY A 18 -17.40 -1.83 15.81
C GLY A 18 -17.71 -3.25 15.36
N LYS A 19 -17.86 -3.47 14.05
CA LYS A 19 -18.19 -4.76 13.41
C LYS A 19 -16.95 -5.49 12.89
N ALA A 20 -15.81 -5.23 13.52
CA ALA A 20 -14.53 -5.85 13.18
C ALA A 20 -13.75 -6.17 14.45
N ALA A 21 -13.07 -7.32 14.45
CA ALA A 21 -12.10 -7.67 15.49
C ALA A 21 -10.69 -7.59 14.91
N ILE A 22 -9.97 -6.50 15.23
CA ILE A 22 -8.64 -6.21 14.71
C ILE A 22 -7.71 -5.92 15.90
N PRO A 23 -7.07 -6.94 16.48
CA PRO A 23 -6.18 -6.74 17.62
C PRO A 23 -4.89 -6.04 17.19
N LYS A 24 -4.13 -5.54 18.18
CA LYS A 24 -2.79 -5.00 17.93
C LYS A 24 -1.91 -6.08 17.32
N ARG A 25 -1.27 -5.77 16.18
CA ARG A 25 -0.30 -6.67 15.53
C ARG A 25 0.82 -7.06 16.48
N LEU A 26 1.22 -8.32 16.43
CA LEU A 26 2.43 -8.81 17.07
C LEU A 26 3.61 -8.53 16.15
N ILE A 27 4.69 -7.96 16.68
CA ILE A 27 5.92 -7.67 15.92
C ILE A 27 7.08 -8.35 16.64
N LEU A 28 7.86 -9.11 15.87
CA LEU A 28 9.12 -9.69 16.27
C LEU A 28 10.26 -8.93 15.60
N HIS A 29 11.25 -8.55 16.41
CA HIS A 29 12.53 -8.04 15.96
C HIS A 29 13.56 -9.14 16.17
N PRO A 30 13.98 -9.86 15.12
CA PRO A 30 15.01 -10.88 15.24
C PRO A 30 16.27 -10.30 15.90
N CYS A 31 16.90 -11.07 16.80
CA CYS A 31 18.12 -10.63 17.50
C CYS A 31 19.28 -10.33 16.53
N GLN A 32 19.22 -10.87 15.31
CA GLN A 32 20.17 -10.64 14.23
C GLN A 32 19.44 -10.17 12.97
N GLY A 33 20.05 -9.23 12.24
CA GLY A 33 19.48 -8.64 11.03
C GLY A 33 18.85 -7.27 11.27
N LYS A 34 18.47 -6.59 10.18
CA LYS A 34 17.91 -5.22 10.18
C LYS A 34 16.40 -5.19 9.88
N GLY A 35 15.74 -6.34 9.91
CA GLY A 35 14.34 -6.50 9.54
C GLY A 35 13.41 -6.68 10.72
N TRP A 36 12.13 -6.84 10.41
CA TRP A 36 11.09 -7.21 11.37
C TRP A 36 10.11 -8.19 10.73
N PHE A 37 9.43 -8.96 11.57
CA PHE A 37 8.34 -9.86 11.20
C PHE A 37 7.11 -9.51 12.01
N ALA A 38 5.92 -9.55 11.40
CA ALA A 38 4.68 -9.25 12.08
C ALA A 38 3.58 -10.24 11.71
N VAL A 39 2.70 -10.49 12.69
CA VAL A 39 1.46 -11.27 12.53
C VAL A 39 0.28 -10.34 12.76
N MET A 40 -0.65 -10.33 11.80
CA MET A 40 -1.77 -9.39 11.73
C MET A 40 -3.06 -10.18 11.49
N PRO A 41 -3.73 -10.67 12.55
CA PRO A 41 -5.05 -11.29 12.41
C PRO A 41 -6.14 -10.22 12.30
N GLY A 42 -7.25 -10.58 11.67
CA GLY A 42 -8.43 -9.72 11.57
C GLY A 42 -9.69 -10.51 11.24
N TYR A 43 -10.82 -10.02 11.74
CA TYR A 43 -12.15 -10.49 11.41
C TYR A 43 -13.05 -9.32 11.01
N LEU A 44 -13.85 -9.51 9.95
CA LEU A 44 -14.91 -8.61 9.50
C LEU A 44 -16.24 -9.35 9.55
N GLU A 45 -17.25 -8.74 10.18
CA GLU A 45 -18.54 -9.37 10.43
C GLU A 45 -19.37 -9.53 9.15
N ALA A 46 -19.49 -8.47 8.32
CA ALA A 46 -20.39 -8.48 7.18
C ALA A 46 -19.99 -9.50 6.11
N SER A 47 -18.68 -9.69 5.91
CA SER A 47 -18.15 -10.69 5.00
C SER A 47 -17.81 -12.03 5.66
N GLY A 48 -17.94 -12.14 6.99
CA GLY A 48 -17.48 -13.31 7.75
C GLY A 48 -16.01 -13.64 7.52
N THR A 49 -15.19 -12.65 7.15
CA THR A 49 -13.81 -12.88 6.72
C THR A 49 -12.91 -13.00 7.94
N LEU A 50 -12.38 -14.20 8.20
CA LEU A 50 -11.35 -14.44 9.20
C LEU A 50 -10.01 -14.72 8.52
N ALA A 51 -9.01 -13.88 8.75
CA ALA A 51 -7.70 -14.04 8.15
C ALA A 51 -6.56 -13.67 9.09
N VAL A 52 -5.37 -14.21 8.81
CA VAL A 52 -4.12 -13.74 9.41
C VAL A 52 -3.08 -13.52 8.34
N LYS A 53 -2.41 -12.37 8.40
CA LYS A 53 -1.24 -12.09 7.57
C LYS A 53 0.04 -12.22 8.38
N ALA A 54 0.96 -13.05 7.91
CA ALA A 54 2.35 -13.05 8.32
C ALA A 54 3.15 -12.22 7.30
N VAL A 55 3.86 -11.18 7.75
CA VAL A 55 4.60 -10.26 6.87
C VAL A 55 5.96 -9.94 7.46
N SER A 56 6.97 -9.86 6.60
CA SER A 56 8.31 -9.40 6.96
C SER A 56 8.72 -8.17 6.15
N SER A 57 9.64 -7.39 6.71
CA SER A 57 10.29 -6.28 6.02
C SER A 57 11.79 -6.30 6.28
N TYR A 58 12.58 -6.44 5.20
CA TYR A 58 14.03 -6.49 5.23
C TYR A 58 14.62 -5.50 4.20
N PRO A 59 14.89 -4.24 4.59
CA PRO A 59 15.29 -3.20 3.63
C PRO A 59 16.57 -3.51 2.85
N GLY A 60 17.53 -4.23 3.44
CA GLY A 60 18.79 -4.60 2.80
C GLY A 60 18.68 -5.68 1.72
N ASP A 61 17.51 -6.30 1.56
CA ASP A 61 17.32 -7.37 0.57
C ASP A 61 17.21 -6.84 -0.87
N VAL A 62 16.94 -5.54 -1.03
CA VAL A 62 16.95 -4.88 -2.35
C VAL A 62 18.33 -4.98 -3.00
N GLU A 63 19.42 -4.87 -2.21
CA GLU A 63 20.80 -5.00 -2.69
C GLU A 63 21.11 -6.44 -3.19
N LYS A 64 20.29 -7.41 -2.79
CA LYS A 64 20.39 -8.82 -3.20
C LYS A 64 19.43 -9.18 -4.33
N GLY A 65 18.70 -8.20 -4.88
CA GLY A 65 17.68 -8.42 -5.91
C GLY A 65 16.38 -9.03 -5.38
N LEU A 66 16.15 -8.99 -4.06
CA LEU A 66 14.93 -9.50 -3.43
C LEU A 66 13.99 -8.35 -3.01
N PRO A 67 12.66 -8.58 -2.98
CA PRO A 67 11.71 -7.60 -2.44
C PRO A 67 11.99 -7.25 -0.98
N THR A 68 11.74 -6.00 -0.59
CA THR A 68 11.80 -5.60 0.84
C THR A 68 10.74 -6.31 1.67
N ILE A 69 9.57 -6.59 1.09
CA ILE A 69 8.41 -7.15 1.79
C ILE A 69 8.13 -8.55 1.25
N HIS A 70 7.98 -9.50 2.16
CA HIS A 70 7.40 -10.81 1.88
C HIS A 70 6.20 -11.01 2.79
N ALA A 71 5.13 -11.62 2.27
CA ALA A 71 3.96 -11.90 3.09
C ALA A 71 3.20 -13.15 2.65
N LEU A 72 2.54 -13.76 3.63
CA LEU A 72 1.56 -14.82 3.43
C LEU A 72 0.27 -14.43 4.15
N THR A 73 -0.88 -14.73 3.54
CA THR A 73 -2.18 -14.60 4.20
C THR A 73 -2.86 -15.96 4.26
N LEU A 74 -3.24 -16.39 5.47
CA LEU A 74 -4.12 -17.54 5.65
C LEU A 74 -5.55 -17.05 5.85
N TYR A 75 -6.47 -17.66 5.13
CA TYR A 75 -7.90 -17.44 5.25
C TYR A 75 -8.56 -18.63 5.93
N PHE A 76 -9.53 -18.38 6.81
CA PHE A 76 -10.20 -19.40 7.61
C PHE A 76 -11.71 -19.31 7.44
N ASN A 77 -12.37 -20.45 7.59
CA ASN A 77 -13.79 -20.48 7.87
C ASN A 77 -14.00 -19.93 9.30
N HIS A 78 -14.77 -18.84 9.44
CA HIS A 78 -14.97 -18.20 10.75
C HIS A 78 -15.89 -19.00 11.69
N GLU A 79 -16.71 -19.90 11.17
CA GLU A 79 -17.61 -20.76 11.96
C GLU A 79 -16.88 -22.00 12.50
N THR A 80 -16.02 -22.62 11.67
CA THR A 80 -15.36 -23.90 12.02
C THR A 80 -13.89 -23.75 12.41
N GLY A 81 -13.27 -22.61 12.10
CA GLY A 81 -11.83 -22.40 12.26
C GLY A 81 -10.96 -23.15 11.24
N ALA A 82 -11.55 -23.86 10.27
CA ALA A 82 -10.79 -24.60 9.28
C ALA A 82 -10.02 -23.65 8.33
N PRO A 83 -8.73 -23.90 8.06
CA PRO A 83 -7.99 -23.14 7.06
C PRO A 83 -8.57 -23.43 5.66
N LEU A 84 -8.86 -22.39 4.90
CA LEU A 84 -9.46 -22.47 3.57
C LEU A 84 -8.45 -22.18 2.46
N ALA A 85 -7.53 -21.24 2.68
CA ALA A 85 -6.54 -20.86 1.68
C ALA A 85 -5.27 -20.31 2.32
N LEU A 86 -4.14 -20.50 1.63
CA LEU A 86 -2.87 -19.85 1.88
C LEU A 86 -2.47 -19.09 0.61
N LEU A 87 -2.22 -17.79 0.73
CA LEU A 87 -1.95 -16.89 -0.39
C LEU A 87 -0.58 -16.25 -0.22
N GLU A 88 0.22 -16.19 -1.29
CA GLU A 88 1.32 -15.22 -1.40
C GLU A 88 0.70 -13.82 -1.35
N ALA A 89 1.23 -12.95 -0.48
CA ALA A 89 0.59 -11.70 -0.12
C ALA A 89 1.51 -10.47 -0.22
N GLY A 90 2.64 -10.57 -0.91
CA GLY A 90 3.49 -9.42 -1.25
C GLY A 90 2.72 -8.43 -2.12
N TYR A 91 2.19 -8.91 -3.26
CA TYR A 91 1.35 -8.09 -4.14
C TYR A 91 0.10 -7.58 -3.43
N LEU A 92 -0.61 -8.45 -2.69
CA LEU A 92 -1.80 -8.05 -1.91
C LEU A 92 -1.46 -6.96 -0.88
N THR A 93 -0.27 -7.01 -0.29
CA THR A 93 0.19 -5.99 0.65
C THR A 93 0.38 -4.64 -0.03
N ALA A 94 0.99 -4.58 -1.22
CA ALA A 94 1.09 -3.34 -1.99
C ALA A 94 -0.29 -2.83 -2.40
N LEU A 95 -1.10 -3.68 -3.03
CA LEU A 95 -2.44 -3.36 -3.52
C LEU A 95 -3.32 -2.72 -2.43
N ARG A 96 -3.45 -3.38 -1.27
CA ARG A 96 -4.29 -2.88 -0.17
C ARG A 96 -3.70 -1.64 0.50
N THR A 97 -2.37 -1.47 0.49
CA THR A 97 -1.74 -0.28 1.09
C THR A 97 -1.96 0.95 0.23
N GLY A 98 -1.83 0.82 -1.10
CA GLY A 98 -2.24 1.87 -2.05
C GLY A 98 -3.73 2.21 -1.92
N ALA A 99 -4.59 1.18 -1.85
CA ALA A 99 -6.03 1.36 -1.71
C ALA A 99 -6.42 2.15 -0.44
N ILE A 100 -5.80 1.87 0.72
CA ILE A 100 -6.03 2.65 1.95
C ILE A 100 -5.69 4.14 1.73
N GLY A 101 -4.56 4.43 1.07
CA GLY A 101 -4.17 5.80 0.74
C GLY A 101 -5.19 6.50 -0.16
N ALA A 102 -5.69 5.80 -1.18
CA ALA A 102 -6.72 6.34 -2.06
C ALA A 102 -8.07 6.54 -1.35
N VAL A 103 -8.48 5.66 -0.43
CA VAL A 103 -9.69 5.90 0.38
C VAL A 103 -9.52 7.17 1.22
N ALA A 104 -8.34 7.37 1.84
CA ALA A 104 -8.07 8.60 2.57
C ALA A 104 -8.13 9.82 1.64
N ALA A 105 -7.47 9.78 0.47
CA ALA A 105 -7.49 10.87 -0.50
C ALA A 105 -8.90 11.18 -1.02
N LYS A 106 -9.72 10.16 -1.29
CA LYS A 106 -11.12 10.31 -1.73
C LYS A 106 -11.95 11.15 -0.76
N HIS A 107 -11.70 11.02 0.54
CA HIS A 107 -12.49 11.69 1.58
C HIS A 107 -11.83 12.97 2.14
N LEU A 108 -10.51 13.11 2.01
CA LEU A 108 -9.75 14.17 2.69
C LEU A 108 -9.00 15.11 1.74
N ALA A 109 -8.76 14.72 0.49
CA ALA A 109 -8.07 15.58 -0.46
C ALA A 109 -9.03 16.65 -1.02
N LEU A 110 -8.45 17.76 -1.49
CA LEU A 110 -9.19 18.77 -2.25
C LEU A 110 -9.69 18.14 -3.55
N GLU A 111 -10.98 18.30 -3.85
CA GLU A 111 -11.57 17.77 -5.09
C GLU A 111 -10.88 18.35 -6.35
N ALA A 112 -10.44 19.60 -6.26
CA ALA A 112 -9.71 20.29 -7.32
C ALA A 112 -8.19 20.02 -7.31
N ALA A 113 -7.70 19.04 -6.55
CA ALA A 113 -6.27 18.72 -6.51
C ALA A 113 -5.75 18.30 -7.90
N GLU A 114 -4.78 19.04 -8.41
CA GLU A 114 -4.16 18.78 -9.72
C GLU A 114 -2.76 18.19 -9.62
N ARG A 115 -2.20 18.12 -8.42
CA ARG A 115 -0.82 17.70 -8.17
C ARG A 115 -0.73 16.70 -7.04
N LEU A 116 0.19 15.75 -7.17
CA LEU A 116 0.47 14.73 -6.15
C LEU A 116 1.98 14.67 -5.89
N GLY A 117 2.37 14.85 -4.63
CA GLY A 117 3.73 14.61 -4.18
C GLY A 117 3.94 13.16 -3.75
N LEU A 118 4.96 12.51 -4.28
CA LEU A 118 5.30 11.12 -3.99
C LEU A 118 6.73 11.00 -3.45
N LEU A 119 6.85 10.54 -2.21
CA LEU A 119 8.12 10.26 -1.54
C LEU A 119 8.39 8.76 -1.55
N GLY A 120 9.36 8.34 -2.36
CA GLY A 120 9.69 6.96 -2.66
C GLY A 120 9.42 6.62 -4.12
N SER A 121 10.18 5.66 -4.65
CA SER A 121 10.08 5.20 -6.04
C SER A 121 10.08 3.66 -6.14
N GLY A 122 9.57 3.00 -5.09
CA GLY A 122 9.47 1.54 -5.00
C GLY A 122 8.04 1.02 -5.21
N GLU A 123 7.82 -0.26 -4.90
CA GLU A 123 6.54 -0.94 -5.11
C GLU A 123 5.36 -0.26 -4.39
N GLN A 124 5.55 0.19 -3.15
CA GLN A 124 4.49 0.89 -2.42
C GLN A 124 4.16 2.22 -3.10
N ALA A 125 5.15 2.99 -3.56
CA ALA A 125 4.93 4.24 -4.28
C ALA A 125 4.17 4.01 -5.60
N TRP A 126 4.45 2.89 -6.28
CA TRP A 126 3.71 2.47 -7.48
C TRP A 126 2.23 2.22 -7.17
N SER A 127 1.94 1.39 -6.16
CA SER A 127 0.55 1.10 -5.77
C SER A 127 -0.21 2.32 -5.25
N GLN A 128 0.48 3.24 -4.57
CA GLN A 128 -0.09 4.51 -4.13
C GLN A 128 -0.49 5.35 -5.34
N LEU A 129 0.41 5.54 -6.30
CA LEU A 129 0.10 6.29 -7.52
C LEU A 129 -1.07 5.67 -8.29
N GLU A 130 -1.03 4.36 -8.53
CA GLU A 130 -2.11 3.63 -9.22
C GLU A 130 -3.46 3.84 -8.53
N ALA A 131 -3.50 3.76 -7.19
CA ALA A 131 -4.72 3.93 -6.42
C ALA A 131 -5.22 5.39 -6.41
N HIS A 132 -4.32 6.36 -6.24
CA HIS A 132 -4.70 7.78 -6.20
C HIS A 132 -5.26 8.24 -7.54
N LEU A 133 -4.75 7.76 -8.66
CA LEU A 133 -5.31 8.02 -9.99
C LEU A 133 -6.76 7.52 -10.15
N GLN A 134 -7.18 6.51 -9.37
CA GLN A 134 -8.57 6.06 -9.41
C GLN A 134 -9.53 7.05 -8.77
N VAL A 135 -9.07 7.89 -7.83
CA VAL A 135 -9.94 8.75 -7.02
C VAL A 135 -9.72 10.25 -7.28
N LEU A 136 -8.51 10.67 -7.62
CA LEU A 136 -8.15 12.06 -7.93
C LEU A 136 -8.32 12.33 -9.43
N LYS A 137 -9.54 12.66 -9.85
CA LYS A 137 -9.89 12.80 -11.28
C LYS A 137 -9.24 14.00 -11.97
N ASN A 138 -8.85 15.02 -11.22
CA ASN A 138 -8.24 16.25 -11.73
C ASN A 138 -6.70 16.21 -11.72
N LEU A 139 -6.09 15.07 -11.35
CA LEU A 139 -4.64 14.97 -11.22
C LEU A 139 -3.95 15.10 -12.58
N LYS A 140 -3.09 16.13 -12.71
CA LYS A 140 -2.35 16.46 -13.94
C LYS A 140 -0.87 16.17 -13.83
N GLU A 141 -0.28 16.38 -12.66
CA GLU A 141 1.16 16.23 -12.42
C GLU A 141 1.44 15.43 -11.14
N VAL A 142 2.44 14.57 -11.20
CA VAL A 142 2.97 13.84 -10.04
C VAL A 142 4.44 14.20 -9.89
N LYS A 143 4.85 14.68 -8.72
CA LYS A 143 6.26 14.93 -8.42
C LYS A 143 6.80 13.77 -7.59
N VAL A 144 7.84 13.10 -8.07
CA VAL A 144 8.43 11.94 -7.37
C VAL A 144 9.86 12.21 -6.93
N TYR A 145 10.13 11.93 -5.66
CA TYR A 145 11.49 11.96 -5.10
C TYR A 145 11.82 10.63 -4.44
N SER A 146 13.05 10.16 -4.63
CA SER A 146 13.68 9.15 -3.79
C SER A 146 15.20 9.40 -3.74
N PRO A 147 15.93 8.88 -2.73
CA PRO A 147 17.36 9.17 -2.57
C PRO A 147 18.22 8.76 -3.78
N ASN A 148 17.85 7.70 -4.49
CA ASN A 148 18.57 7.22 -5.67
C ASN A 148 17.99 7.88 -6.95
N PRO A 149 18.76 8.74 -7.65
CA PRO A 149 18.30 9.41 -8.87
C PRO A 149 17.86 8.46 -9.98
N SER A 150 18.64 7.41 -10.25
CA SER A 150 18.32 6.47 -11.33
C SER A 150 17.01 5.72 -11.06
N HIS A 151 16.71 5.42 -9.79
CA HIS A 151 15.46 4.78 -9.40
C HIS A 151 14.24 5.69 -9.62
N ARG A 152 14.30 6.97 -9.21
CA ARG A 152 13.17 7.90 -9.39
C ARG A 152 12.97 8.29 -10.86
N GLU A 153 14.04 8.36 -11.65
CA GLU A 153 13.95 8.62 -13.10
C GLU A 153 13.31 7.44 -13.83
N ALA A 154 13.76 6.21 -13.55
CA ALA A 154 13.17 5.00 -14.12
C ALA A 154 11.70 4.83 -13.71
N PHE A 155 11.37 5.11 -12.44
CA PHE A 155 9.99 5.12 -11.95
C PHE A 155 9.15 6.13 -12.72
N ALA A 156 9.60 7.38 -12.83
CA ALA A 156 8.86 8.45 -13.49
C ALA A 156 8.59 8.14 -14.97
N GLN A 157 9.59 7.64 -15.69
CA GLN A 157 9.44 7.23 -17.08
C GLN A 157 8.43 6.10 -17.24
N LYS A 158 8.55 5.04 -16.42
CA LYS A 158 7.65 3.89 -16.46
C LYS A 158 6.22 4.28 -16.08
N ALA A 159 6.05 5.02 -14.99
CA ALA A 159 4.75 5.43 -14.48
C ALA A 159 4.05 6.37 -15.46
N SER A 160 4.76 7.34 -16.05
CA SER A 160 4.18 8.23 -17.05
C SER A 160 3.63 7.46 -18.25
N LYS A 161 4.35 6.43 -18.72
CA LYS A 161 3.91 5.58 -19.83
C LYS A 161 2.72 4.70 -19.45
N VAL A 162 2.80 4.00 -18.32
CA VAL A 162 1.77 3.02 -17.93
C VAL A 162 0.46 3.69 -17.54
N PHE A 163 0.53 4.81 -16.83
CA PHE A 163 -0.65 5.49 -16.30
C PHE A 163 -1.11 6.69 -17.13
N SER A 164 -0.35 7.08 -18.16
CA SER A 164 -0.67 8.23 -19.01
C SER A 164 -0.87 9.53 -18.20
N VAL A 165 0.00 9.76 -17.20
CA VAL A 165 0.04 10.97 -16.36
C VAL A 165 1.44 11.57 -16.39
N ASN A 166 1.58 12.88 -16.23
CA ASN A 166 2.91 13.52 -16.16
C ASN A 166 3.57 13.23 -14.81
N VAL A 167 4.53 12.31 -14.77
CA VAL A 167 5.34 12.04 -13.57
C VAL A 167 6.71 12.69 -13.73
N LYS A 168 7.01 13.69 -12.90
CA LYS A 168 8.25 14.44 -12.90
C LYS A 168 9.16 14.01 -11.75
N PRO A 169 10.37 13.47 -12.02
CA PRO A 169 11.35 13.26 -10.97
C PRO A 169 11.89 14.62 -10.50
N VAL A 170 12.00 14.81 -9.18
CA VAL A 170 12.48 16.06 -8.57
C VAL A 170 13.73 15.82 -7.71
N SER A 171 14.46 16.88 -7.38
CA SER A 171 15.81 16.77 -6.83
C SER A 171 15.85 16.66 -5.30
N SER A 172 14.77 17.05 -4.63
CA SER A 172 14.67 17.06 -3.17
C SER A 172 13.29 16.60 -2.66
N PRO A 173 13.18 16.11 -1.41
CA PRO A 173 11.88 15.82 -0.80
C PRO A 173 10.98 17.05 -0.74
N ARG A 174 11.56 18.24 -0.52
CA ARG A 174 10.86 19.52 -0.47
C ARG A 174 10.16 19.82 -1.80
N GLU A 175 10.88 19.71 -2.92
CA GLU A 175 10.30 19.94 -4.25
C GLU A 175 9.14 18.98 -4.55
N ALA A 176 9.16 17.76 -4.00
CA ALA A 176 8.11 16.77 -4.22
C ALA A 176 6.79 17.15 -3.54
N VAL A 177 6.85 17.85 -2.40
CA VAL A 177 5.64 18.20 -1.62
C VAL A 177 5.21 19.64 -1.82
N GLU A 178 6.11 20.55 -2.19
CA GLU A 178 5.78 21.96 -2.38
C GLU A 178 4.79 22.16 -3.53
N GLY A 179 3.68 22.83 -3.22
CA GLY A 179 2.60 23.14 -4.14
C GLY A 179 1.77 21.93 -4.58
N CYS A 180 1.80 20.83 -3.81
CA CYS A 180 0.90 19.68 -3.93
C CYS A 180 -0.17 19.71 -2.82
#